data_AF-A0A9X8SYT9-F1
#
_entry.id   AF-A0A9X8SYT9-F1
#
_cell.length_a   1.000
_cell.length_b   1.000
_cell.length_c   1.000
_cell.angle_alpha   90.00
_cell.angle_beta   90.00
_cell.angle_gamma   90.00
#
_symmetry.space_group_name_H-M   'P 1'
#
loop_
_entity.id
_entity.type
_entity.pdbx_description
1 polymer ?
#
loop_
_entity_poly.entity_id
_entity_poly.type
_entity_poly.pdbx_seq_one_letter_code
_entity_poly.pdbx_strand_id
1 'polypeptide(L)'
;MKYRIEWLNGLAYEGDFWNRSPLIADSLGGDALMVNAITGSRTQNVGGRDQKGFMRYTEQKAQEWLEANRDSYLYDEAAPVYQGDELVPRAVVVSMQSSDKSIDEKCWFTTLLMVGPLTITTVLSLNNKL
;
A
#
# COMPACT_ATOMS: atom_id res chain seq x y z
N MET A 1 -10.15 -18.88 8.62
CA MET A 1 -8.91 -19.66 8.39
C MET A 1 -7.74 -18.71 8.60
N LYS A 2 -6.72 -19.12 9.37
CA LYS A 2 -5.50 -18.32 9.56
C LYS A 2 -4.40 -18.88 8.67
N TYR A 3 -3.54 -18.00 8.17
CA TYR A 3 -2.46 -18.30 7.24
C TYR A 3 -1.13 -17.91 7.86
N ARG A 4 -0.13 -18.77 7.67
CA ARG A 4 1.27 -18.43 7.90
C ARG A 4 1.84 -17.92 6.59
N ILE A 5 2.21 -16.65 6.56
CA ILE A 5 2.91 -16.03 5.44
C ILE A 5 4.41 -16.06 5.82
N GLU A 6 5.31 -16.23 4.86
CA GLU A 6 6.76 -16.21 5.09
C GLU A 6 7.41 -15.10 4.28
N TRP A 7 8.38 -14.42 4.90
CA TRP A 7 9.14 -13.32 4.31
C TRP A 7 10.51 -13.81 3.87
N LEU A 8 11.14 -13.08 2.94
CA LEU A 8 12.50 -13.39 2.46
C LEU A 8 13.56 -13.37 3.59
N ASN A 9 13.31 -12.62 4.65
CA ASN A 9 14.19 -12.53 5.82
C ASN A 9 13.93 -13.62 6.87
N GLY A 10 13.10 -14.63 6.57
CA GLY A 10 12.79 -15.75 7.45
C GLY A 10 11.78 -15.42 8.57
N LEU A 11 11.30 -14.18 8.65
CA LEU A 11 10.19 -13.83 9.55
C LEU A 11 8.86 -14.33 9.00
N ALA A 12 7.88 -14.48 9.88
CA ALA A 12 6.54 -14.94 9.55
C ALA A 12 5.47 -14.12 10.28
N TYR A 13 4.28 -14.11 9.70
CA TYR A 13 3.03 -13.58 10.25
C TYR A 13 2.02 -14.71 10.22
N GLU A 14 1.27 -14.85 11.30
CA GLU A 14 0.15 -15.76 11.39
C GLU A 14 -1.13 -14.95 11.60
N GLY A 15 -2.06 -15.04 10.65
CA GLY A 15 -3.25 -14.22 10.72
C GLY A 15 -4.16 -14.34 9.50
N ASP A 16 -4.97 -13.31 9.27
CA ASP A 16 -5.84 -13.28 8.10
C ASP A 16 -5.04 -12.90 6.86
N PHE A 17 -5.26 -13.61 5.76
CA PHE A 17 -4.61 -13.29 4.50
C PHE A 17 -5.18 -12.00 3.89
N TRP A 18 -6.49 -11.81 4.00
CA TRP A 18 -7.22 -10.66 3.45
C TRP A 18 -7.49 -9.61 4.51
N ASN A 19 -7.30 -8.35 4.13
CA ASN A 19 -7.63 -7.16 4.90
C ASN A 19 -8.68 -6.32 4.15
N ARG A 20 -9.42 -5.52 4.91
CA ARG A 20 -10.00 -4.27 4.39
C ARG A 20 -8.85 -3.27 4.29
N SER A 21 -8.20 -3.21 3.14
CA SER A 21 -7.06 -2.32 2.92
C SER A 21 -7.62 -0.95 2.49
N PRO A 22 -7.42 0.10 3.30
CA PRO A 22 -7.89 1.44 2.95
C PRO A 22 -7.13 1.98 1.72
N LEU A 23 -7.84 2.72 0.86
CA LEU A 23 -7.21 3.44 -0.25
C LEU A 23 -6.55 4.71 0.29
N ILE A 24 -7.28 5.50 1.08
CA ILE A 24 -6.75 6.61 1.88
C ILE A 24 -6.75 6.18 3.34
N ALA A 25 -5.59 6.25 3.98
CA ALA A 25 -5.44 5.81 5.37
C ALA A 25 -6.18 6.73 6.36
N ASP A 26 -6.63 6.13 7.46
CA ASP A 26 -7.23 6.83 8.61
C ASP A 26 -6.28 7.93 9.16
N SER A 27 -4.97 7.66 9.19
CA SER A 27 -3.94 8.63 9.60
C SER A 27 -3.84 9.86 8.68
N LEU A 28 -4.38 9.79 7.47
CA LEU A 28 -4.46 10.89 6.51
C LEU A 28 -5.88 11.47 6.40
N GLY A 29 -6.80 11.04 7.27
CA GLY A 29 -8.19 11.49 7.29
C GLY A 29 -9.12 10.70 6.37
N GLY A 30 -8.71 9.52 5.90
CA GLY A 30 -9.57 8.65 5.10
C GLY A 30 -10.67 7.99 5.92
N ASP A 31 -11.92 8.07 5.44
CA ASP A 31 -13.07 7.50 6.14
C ASP A 31 -13.07 5.96 6.13
N ALA A 32 -13.57 5.35 7.20
CA ALA A 32 -13.77 3.89 7.33
C ALA A 32 -15.02 3.40 6.55
N LEU A 33 -15.12 3.76 5.27
CA LEU A 33 -16.23 3.42 4.37
C LEU A 33 -15.82 2.37 3.34
N MET A 34 -16.78 1.58 2.86
CA MET A 34 -16.52 0.56 1.83
C MET A 34 -15.96 1.15 0.53
N VAL A 35 -16.34 2.38 0.17
CA VAL A 35 -15.83 3.07 -1.03
C VAL A 35 -14.36 3.46 -0.90
N ASN A 36 -13.81 3.50 0.31
CA ASN A 36 -12.40 3.78 0.60
C ASN A 36 -11.62 2.50 0.92
N ALA A 37 -12.11 1.33 0.56
CA ALA A 37 -11.42 0.08 0.88
C ALA A 37 -11.48 -0.93 -0.26
N ILE A 38 -10.39 -1.67 -0.42
CA ILE A 38 -10.30 -2.83 -1.28
C ILE A 38 -10.09 -4.10 -0.46
N THR A 39 -10.40 -5.25 -1.08
CA THR A 39 -9.98 -6.55 -0.55
C THR A 39 -8.51 -6.75 -0.87
N GLY A 40 -7.63 -6.30 0.04
CA GLY A 40 -6.18 -6.34 -0.11
C GLY A 40 -5.55 -7.50 0.65
N SER A 41 -4.41 -8.02 0.21
CA SER A 41 -3.65 -8.98 1.03
C SER A 41 -3.01 -8.28 2.23
N ARG A 42 -2.69 -9.03 3.29
CA ARG A 42 -2.00 -8.47 4.47
C ARG A 42 -0.67 -7.81 4.09
N THR A 43 0.08 -8.43 3.18
CA THR A 43 1.34 -7.90 2.66
C THR A 43 1.12 -6.68 1.78
N GLN A 44 0.10 -6.63 0.93
CA GLN A 44 -0.20 -5.39 0.18
C GLN A 44 -0.58 -4.23 1.11
N ASN A 45 -1.25 -4.49 2.22
CA ASN A 45 -1.66 -3.43 3.14
C ASN A 45 -0.49 -2.85 3.94
N VAL A 46 0.36 -3.70 4.55
CA VAL A 46 1.40 -3.24 5.49
C VAL A 46 2.80 -3.78 5.22
N GLY A 47 2.94 -4.68 4.25
CA GLY A 47 4.19 -5.35 3.95
C GLY A 47 4.67 -6.29 5.04
N GLY A 48 5.83 -5.96 5.59
CA GLY A 48 6.62 -6.72 6.55
C GLY A 48 5.97 -6.93 7.92
N ARG A 49 6.64 -7.73 8.75
CA ARG A 49 6.40 -7.75 10.22
C ARG A 49 6.63 -6.36 10.85
N ASP A 50 7.52 -5.56 10.27
CA ASP A 50 7.80 -4.18 10.67
C ASP A 50 6.69 -3.20 10.28
N GLN A 51 5.75 -3.61 9.42
CA GLN A 51 4.64 -2.79 8.94
C GLN A 51 5.11 -1.49 8.27
N LYS A 52 6.15 -1.58 7.41
CA LYS A 52 6.73 -0.44 6.69
C LYS A 52 6.73 -0.59 5.17
N GLY A 53 6.02 -1.59 4.64
CA GLY A 53 6.01 -1.88 3.21
C GLY A 53 4.67 -1.60 2.54
N PHE A 54 4.69 -1.60 1.20
CA PHE A 54 3.51 -1.44 0.35
C PHE A 54 2.70 -0.18 0.66
N MET A 55 1.36 -0.23 0.80
CA MET A 55 0.55 0.97 1.07
C MET A 55 1.03 1.73 2.29
N ARG A 56 1.44 1.01 3.34
CA ARG A 56 1.94 1.62 4.57
C ARG A 56 3.22 2.46 4.38
N TYR A 57 4.01 2.21 3.33
CA TYR A 57 5.16 3.04 2.98
C TYR A 57 4.72 4.46 2.60
N THR A 58 3.77 4.59 1.66
CA THR A 58 3.29 5.90 1.20
C THR A 58 2.52 6.60 2.30
N GLU A 59 1.72 5.88 3.08
CA GLU A 59 1.01 6.42 4.24
C GLU A 59 1.95 7.06 5.27
N GLN A 60 3.01 6.34 5.69
CA GLN A 60 3.97 6.85 6.67
C GLN A 60 4.69 8.08 6.12
N LYS A 61 5.12 8.02 4.86
CA LYS A 61 5.82 9.13 4.23
C LYS A 61 4.97 10.39 4.12
N ALA A 62 3.71 10.26 3.69
CA ALA A 62 2.76 11.37 3.62
C ALA A 62 2.46 11.93 5.01
N GLN A 63 2.22 11.05 6.00
CA GLN A 63 1.95 11.45 7.37
C GLN A 63 3.12 12.24 7.97
N GLU A 64 4.33 11.68 7.90
CA GLU A 64 5.55 12.32 8.42
C GLU A 64 5.77 13.69 7.77
N TRP A 65 5.54 13.81 6.47
CA TRP A 65 5.69 15.07 5.76
C TRP A 65 4.65 16.11 6.16
N LEU A 66 3.36 15.74 6.25
CA LEU A 66 2.29 16.64 6.68
C LEU A 66 2.45 17.08 8.14
N GLU A 67 2.92 16.20 9.01
CA GLU A 67 3.21 16.52 10.41
C GLU A 67 4.34 17.54 10.56
N ALA A 68 5.35 17.48 9.69
CA ALA A 68 6.46 18.42 9.62
C ALA A 68 6.12 19.74 8.88
N ASN A 69 5.10 19.73 8.01
CA ASN A 69 4.71 20.86 7.16
C ASN A 69 3.24 21.26 7.38
N ARG A 70 2.91 21.67 8.61
CA ARG A 70 1.52 21.88 9.09
C ARG A 70 0.67 22.88 8.29
N ASP A 71 1.31 23.84 7.63
CA ASP A 71 0.64 24.88 6.82
C ASP A 71 0.67 24.56 5.30
N SER A 72 1.05 23.33 4.95
CA SER A 72 1.19 22.87 3.56
C SER A 72 0.16 21.80 3.22
N TYR A 73 0.16 21.36 1.96
CA TYR A 73 -0.75 20.31 1.48
C TYR A 73 0.01 19.27 0.65
N LEU A 74 -0.55 18.08 0.57
CA LEU A 74 -0.05 16.97 -0.22
C LEU A 74 -1.21 16.42 -1.05
N TYR A 75 -1.02 16.33 -2.36
CA TYR A 75 -1.93 15.59 -3.24
C TYR A 75 -1.65 14.11 -3.06
N ASP A 76 -2.64 13.34 -2.64
CA ASP A 76 -2.57 11.88 -2.48
C ASP A 76 -3.72 11.23 -3.27
N GLU A 77 -3.37 10.27 -4.12
CA GLU A 77 -4.32 9.50 -4.92
C GLU A 77 -3.98 8.01 -4.84
N ALA A 78 -4.93 7.19 -4.44
CA ALA A 78 -4.82 5.74 -4.47
C ALA A 78 -5.82 5.13 -5.47
N ALA A 79 -5.31 4.67 -6.61
CA ALA A 79 -6.10 4.13 -7.71
C ALA A 79 -5.96 2.59 -7.80
N PRO A 80 -7.01 1.82 -7.45
CA PRO A 80 -7.01 0.37 -7.66
C PRO A 80 -7.09 0.00 -9.14
N VAL A 81 -6.28 -0.96 -9.57
CA VAL A 81 -6.18 -1.44 -10.95
C VAL A 81 -6.81 -2.81 -11.07
N TYR A 82 -7.90 -2.90 -11.84
CA TYR A 82 -8.64 -4.15 -12.09
C TYR A 82 -8.38 -4.67 -13.50
N GLN A 83 -8.50 -6.00 -13.68
CA GLN A 83 -8.46 -6.63 -14.99
C GLN A 83 -9.83 -7.22 -15.33
N GLY A 84 -10.50 -6.65 -16.35
CA GLY A 84 -11.86 -7.08 -16.71
C GLY A 84 -12.83 -6.91 -15.53
N ASP A 85 -13.64 -7.93 -15.27
CA ASP A 85 -14.68 -7.93 -14.24
C ASP A 85 -14.20 -8.47 -12.88
N GLU A 86 -12.89 -8.44 -12.61
CA GLU A 86 -12.35 -8.91 -11.34
C GLU A 86 -12.79 -8.06 -10.15
N LEU A 87 -13.18 -8.73 -9.06
CA LEU A 87 -13.62 -8.06 -7.83
C LEU A 87 -12.45 -7.64 -6.92
N VAL A 88 -11.26 -8.21 -7.14
CA VAL A 88 -10.05 -7.91 -6.39
C VAL A 88 -9.08 -7.21 -7.33
N PRO A 89 -8.57 -6.01 -7.00
CA PRO A 89 -7.64 -5.33 -7.89
C PRO A 89 -6.33 -6.10 -7.97
N ARG A 90 -5.66 -6.05 -9.11
CA ARG A 90 -4.31 -6.61 -9.30
C ARG A 90 -3.25 -5.81 -8.56
N ALA A 91 -3.44 -4.50 -8.51
CA ALA A 91 -2.56 -3.58 -7.81
C ALA A 91 -3.32 -2.34 -7.34
N VAL A 92 -2.69 -1.55 -6.46
CA VAL A 92 -3.07 -0.17 -6.17
C VAL A 92 -1.90 0.71 -6.60
N VAL A 93 -2.22 1.78 -7.33
CA VAL A 93 -1.26 2.80 -7.73
C VAL A 93 -1.44 3.98 -6.81
N VAL A 94 -0.42 4.33 -6.04
CA VAL A 94 -0.43 5.50 -5.16
C VAL A 94 0.43 6.59 -5.78
N SER A 95 -0.15 7.77 -5.98
CA SER A 95 0.56 8.95 -6.47
C SER A 95 0.55 10.02 -5.39
N MET A 96 1.73 10.54 -5.04
CA MET A 96 1.87 11.59 -4.03
C MET A 96 2.68 12.75 -4.58
N GLN A 97 2.18 13.97 -4.36
CA GLN A 97 2.90 15.20 -4.67
C GLN A 97 2.70 16.23 -3.56
N SER A 98 3.78 16.61 -2.87
CA SER A 98 3.74 17.66 -1.87
C SER A 98 3.74 19.05 -2.51
N SER A 99 3.20 20.06 -1.81
CA SER A 99 3.16 21.44 -2.31
C SER A 99 4.54 22.04 -2.58
N ASP A 100 5.58 21.55 -1.91
CA ASP A 100 6.99 21.94 -2.10
C ASP A 100 7.75 21.03 -3.08
N LYS A 101 7.10 19.99 -3.62
CA LYS A 101 7.66 18.96 -4.52
C LYS A 101 8.82 18.14 -3.94
N SER A 102 9.03 18.16 -2.62
CA SER A 102 9.97 17.24 -1.96
C SER A 102 9.49 15.79 -1.98
N ILE A 103 8.17 15.58 -2.07
CA ILE A 103 7.53 14.32 -2.46
C ILE A 103 6.94 14.51 -3.85
N ASP A 104 7.35 13.65 -4.79
CA ASP A 104 6.86 13.62 -6.16
C ASP A 104 7.08 12.22 -6.73
N GLU A 105 6.17 11.30 -6.40
CA GLU A 105 6.35 9.88 -6.70
C GLU A 105 5.06 9.14 -7.01
N LYS A 106 5.24 8.02 -7.71
CA LYS A 106 4.18 7.09 -8.08
C LYS A 106 4.62 5.67 -7.78
N CYS A 107 3.91 4.99 -6.91
CA CYS A 107 4.23 3.63 -6.43
C CYS A 107 3.16 2.63 -6.87
N TRP A 108 3.60 1.44 -7.29
CA TRP A 108 2.71 0.34 -7.67
C TRP A 108 2.78 -0.77 -6.63
N PHE A 109 1.64 -1.12 -6.03
CA PHE A 109 1.54 -2.13 -4.99
C PHE A 109 0.64 -3.27 -5.41
N THR A 110 1.22 -4.44 -5.72
CA THR A 110 0.46 -5.62 -6.15
C THR A 110 -0.33 -6.26 -5.02
N THR A 111 -1.61 -6.54 -5.25
CA THR A 111 -2.52 -7.17 -4.27
C THR A 111 -2.23 -8.65 -4.07
N LEU A 112 -1.90 -9.35 -5.15
CA LEU A 112 -1.56 -10.76 -5.16
C LEU A 112 -0.20 -10.91 -5.83
N LEU A 113 0.78 -11.42 -5.08
CA LEU A 113 2.03 -11.89 -5.66
C LEU A 113 1.95 -13.41 -5.76
N MET A 114 1.52 -13.92 -6.92
CA MET A 114 1.73 -15.34 -7.25
C MET A 114 3.05 -15.45 -8.01
N VAL A 115 4.12 -15.71 -7.27
CA VAL A 115 5.30 -16.37 -7.82
C VAL A 115 5.15 -17.85 -7.45
N GLY A 116 5.48 -18.74 -8.38
CA GLY A 116 5.54 -20.19 -8.14
C GLY A 116 6.40 -20.56 -6.91
N PRO A 117 6.48 -21.85 -6.58
CA PRO A 117 6.72 -22.33 -5.23
C PRO A 117 7.96 -21.67 -4.60
N LEU A 118 7.71 -20.87 -3.55
CA LEU A 118 8.68 -20.41 -2.56
C LEU A 118 9.51 -19.16 -2.85
N THR A 119 8.96 -18.08 -3.42
CA THR A 119 9.63 -16.76 -3.29
C THR A 119 8.71 -15.55 -3.49
N ILE A 120 8.46 -14.77 -2.43
CA ILE A 120 7.83 -13.44 -2.54
C ILE A 120 8.93 -12.45 -2.98
N THR A 121 9.01 -12.13 -4.27
CA THR A 121 9.80 -11.00 -4.75
C THR A 121 8.99 -9.72 -4.55
N THR A 122 9.41 -8.84 -3.65
CA THR A 122 8.94 -7.46 -3.60
C THR A 122 9.20 -6.83 -4.97
N VAL A 123 8.14 -6.55 -5.73
CA VAL A 123 8.29 -5.70 -6.93
C VAL A 123 8.73 -4.34 -6.43
N LEU A 124 9.93 -3.96 -6.82
CA LEU A 124 10.50 -2.63 -6.61
C LEU A 124 9.46 -1.57 -6.99
N SER A 125 9.36 -0.53 -6.15
CA SER A 125 8.84 0.76 -6.58
C SER A 125 9.54 1.16 -7.87
N LEU A 126 8.84 1.14 -9.00
CA LEU A 126 9.28 1.85 -10.20
C LEU A 126 9.02 3.33 -9.92
N ASN A 127 10.00 3.98 -9.26
CA ASN A 127 10.02 5.43 -9.05
C ASN A 127 10.13 6.12 -10.42
N ASN A 128 9.00 6.32 -11.07
CA ASN A 128 8.88 7.31 -12.12
C ASN A 128 8.45 8.61 -11.43
N LYS A 129 9.33 9.62 -11.46
CA LYS A 129 8.92 11.00 -11.16
C LYS A 129 7.75 11.36 -12.08
N LEU A 130 6.78 12.12 -11.55
CA LEU A 130 5.66 12.62 -12.34
C LEU A 130 6.14 13.65 -13.39
#